data_AF-A0A6P2SLF1-F1
#
_entry.id   AF-A0A6P2SLF1-F1
#
_cell.length_a   1.000
_cell.length_b   1.000
_cell.length_c   1.000
_cell.angle_alpha   90.00
_cell.angle_beta   90.00
_cell.angle_gamma   90.00
#
_symmetry.space_group_name_H-M   'P 1'
#
loop_
_entity.id
_entity.type
_entity.pdbx_description
1 polymer ?
#
loop_
_entity_poly.entity_id
_entity_poly.type
_entity_poly.pdbx_seq_one_letter_code
_entity_poly.pdbx_strand_id
1 'polypeptide(L)'
;MPEAVTIDKSGANLAALHAVSAKRDTPIKVRQVKYLNNVVEKDHRAIKRIIRPMLGLKDFRCARVILSGIKIMHMIAKGQMIHTGKIKPSAACQFYSLLM
;
A
#
# COMPACT_ATOMS: atom_id res chain seq x y z
N MET A 1 7.58 16.12 3.99
CA MET A 1 6.17 16.14 3.51
C MET A 1 6.17 16.17 1.99
N PRO A 2 5.13 15.67 1.29
CA PRO A 2 5.18 15.52 -0.17
C PRO A 2 5.06 16.88 -0.88
N GLU A 3 5.80 17.03 -1.98
CA GLU A 3 5.75 18.20 -2.87
C GLU A 3 4.52 18.17 -3.80
N ALA A 4 4.04 16.97 -4.14
CA ALA A 4 2.87 16.78 -4.97
C ALA A 4 2.00 15.62 -4.45
N VAL A 5 0.69 15.77 -4.60
CA VAL A 5 -0.29 14.73 -4.24
C VAL A 5 -1.25 14.55 -5.40
N THR A 6 -1.46 13.29 -5.79
CA THR A 6 -2.51 12.92 -6.74
C THR A 6 -3.76 12.53 -5.96
N ILE A 7 -4.89 13.15 -6.28
CA ILE A 7 -6.19 12.82 -5.70
C ILE A 7 -7.22 12.51 -6.77
N ASP A 8 -8.28 11.83 -6.37
CA ASP A 8 -9.50 11.74 -7.14
C ASP A 8 -10.18 13.11 -7.27
N LYS A 9 -11.24 13.21 -8.08
CA LYS A 9 -11.99 14.46 -8.26
C LYS A 9 -12.92 14.77 -7.07
N SER A 10 -12.56 14.33 -5.87
CA SER A 10 -13.31 14.59 -4.63
C SER A 10 -13.10 16.03 -4.17
N GLY A 11 -14.19 16.77 -4.01
CA GLY A 11 -14.16 18.15 -3.52
C GLY A 11 -13.64 18.25 -2.07
N ALA A 12 -13.98 17.27 -1.22
CA ALA A 12 -13.53 17.24 0.17
C ALA A 12 -12.00 17.08 0.28
N ASN A 13 -11.41 16.19 -0.52
CA ASN A 13 -9.97 15.98 -0.56
C ASN A 13 -9.22 17.23 -1.05
N LEU A 14 -9.78 17.91 -2.06
CA LEU A 14 -9.23 19.15 -2.58
C LEU A 14 -9.24 20.26 -1.51
N ALA A 15 -10.39 20.47 -0.84
CA ALA A 15 -10.52 21.45 0.23
C ALA A 15 -9.54 21.19 1.39
N ALA A 16 -9.41 19.92 1.80
CA ALA A 16 -8.46 19.53 2.84
C ALA A 16 -7.00 19.83 2.43
N LEU A 17 -6.61 19.53 1.18
CA LEU A 17 -5.26 19.83 0.68
C LEU A 17 -4.99 21.34 0.59
N HIS A 18 -5.98 22.15 0.19
CA HIS A 18 -5.84 23.61 0.23
C HIS A 18 -5.64 24.12 1.65
N ALA A 19 -6.42 23.64 2.62
CA ALA A 19 -6.28 24.02 4.02
C ALA A 19 -4.90 23.64 4.60
N VAL A 20 -4.36 22.49 4.19
CA VAL A 20 -2.99 22.07 4.57
C VAL A 20 -1.94 22.92 3.87
N SER A 21 -2.12 23.22 2.59
CA SER A 21 -1.19 24.02 1.80
C SER A 21 -1.11 25.47 2.28
N ALA A 22 -2.21 26.04 2.78
CA ALA A 22 -2.25 27.40 3.32
C ALA A 22 -1.43 27.56 4.62
N LYS A 23 -1.15 26.46 5.33
CA LYS A 23 -0.35 26.44 6.56
C LYS A 23 1.15 26.21 6.29
N ARG A 24 1.59 26.26 5.02
CA ARG A 24 2.95 25.95 4.60
C ARG A 24 3.54 27.06 3.75
N ASP A 25 4.85 27.21 3.84
CA ASP A 25 5.62 28.11 2.98
C ASP A 25 5.68 27.60 1.54
N THR A 26 5.75 26.27 1.36
CA THR A 26 5.72 25.62 0.04
C THR A 26 4.38 24.96 -0.21
N PRO A 27 3.63 25.42 -1.25
CA PRO A 27 2.33 24.85 -1.55
C PRO A 27 2.45 23.44 -2.13
N ILE A 28 1.49 22.57 -1.80
CA ILE A 28 1.44 21.20 -2.33
C ILE A 28 0.83 21.24 -3.73
N LYS A 29 1.53 20.69 -4.73
CA LYS A 29 0.97 20.57 -6.08
C LYS A 29 -0.08 19.47 -6.14
N VAL A 30 -1.35 19.84 -6.23
CA VAL A 30 -2.47 18.91 -6.37
C VAL A 30 -2.65 18.49 -7.83
N ARG A 31 -2.70 17.18 -8.10
CA ARG A 31 -2.91 16.61 -9.43
C ARG A 31 -4.21 15.80 -9.45
N GLN A 32 -5.09 16.07 -10.42
CA GLN A 32 -6.33 15.30 -10.64
C GLN A 32 -6.29 14.57 -11.99
N VAL A 33 -5.21 13.82 -12.23
CA VAL A 33 -4.99 13.11 -13.50
C VAL A 33 -5.56 11.70 -13.38
N LYS A 34 -6.58 11.38 -14.20
CA LYS A 34 -7.25 10.06 -14.21
C LYS A 34 -6.25 8.91 -14.37
N TYR A 35 -5.27 9.06 -15.24
CA TYR A 35 -4.23 8.05 -15.46
C TYR A 35 -3.43 7.77 -14.18
N LEU A 36 -2.97 8.80 -13.47
CA LEU A 36 -2.21 8.63 -12.23
C LEU A 36 -3.05 7.96 -11.14
N ASN A 37 -4.34 8.32 -11.05
CA ASN A 37 -5.26 7.64 -10.14
C ASN A 37 -5.45 6.17 -10.50
N ASN A 38 -5.55 5.84 -11.79
CA ASN A 38 -5.68 4.46 -12.24
C ASN A 38 -4.43 3.61 -11.92
N VAL A 39 -3.23 4.19 -11.98
CA VAL A 39 -1.99 3.49 -11.58
C VAL A 39 -2.03 3.13 -10.11
N VAL A 40 -2.38 4.10 -9.25
CA VAL A 40 -2.54 3.86 -7.81
C VAL A 40 -3.62 2.80 -7.58
N GLU A 41 -4.83 2.98 -8.12
CA GLU A 41 -5.97 2.03 -8.04
C GLU A 41 -5.61 0.61 -8.44
N LYS A 42 -4.75 0.45 -9.44
CA LYS A 42 -4.28 -0.85 -9.89
C LYS A 42 -3.38 -1.52 -8.85
N ASP A 43 -2.49 -0.79 -8.19
CA ASP A 43 -1.57 -1.33 -7.19
C ASP A 43 -2.30 -1.91 -5.97
N HIS A 44 -3.38 -1.28 -5.53
CA HIS A 44 -4.16 -1.80 -4.40
C HIS A 44 -5.25 -2.80 -4.79
N ARG A 45 -5.42 -3.10 -6.08
CA ARG A 45 -6.43 -4.07 -6.54
C ARG A 45 -6.23 -5.45 -5.92
N ALA A 46 -4.99 -5.91 -5.78
CA ALA A 46 -4.67 -7.20 -5.19
C ALA A 46 -5.09 -7.25 -3.70
N ILE A 47 -4.75 -6.20 -2.95
CA ILE A 47 -5.10 -6.07 -1.53
C ILE A 47 -6.62 -5.96 -1.36
N LYS A 48 -7.29 -5.10 -2.15
CA LYS A 48 -8.75 -4.97 -2.15
C LYS A 48 -9.44 -6.31 -2.44
N ARG A 49 -8.92 -7.12 -3.38
CA ARG A 49 -9.50 -8.43 -3.71
C ARG A 49 -9.46 -9.40 -2.53
N ILE A 50 -8.38 -9.40 -1.75
CA ILE A 50 -8.23 -10.25 -0.56
C ILE A 50 -9.15 -9.78 0.57
N ILE A 51 -9.22 -8.47 0.80
CA ILE A 51 -9.96 -7.89 1.94
C ILE A 51 -11.47 -7.85 1.72
N ARG A 52 -11.95 -7.71 0.48
CA ARG A 52 -13.39 -7.56 0.18
C ARG A 52 -14.29 -8.66 0.77
N PRO A 53 -13.96 -9.97 0.72
CA PRO A 53 -14.74 -11.00 1.39
C PRO A 53 -14.73 -10.92 2.92
N MET A 54 -13.77 -10.19 3.52
CA MET A 54 -13.67 -9.99 4.98
C MET A 54 -14.51 -8.82 5.49
N LEU A 55 -15.30 -8.16 4.63
CA LEU A 55 -16.07 -6.94 4.93
C LEU A 55 -15.19 -5.76 5.40
N GLY A 56 -13.93 -5.72 4.95
CA GLY A 56 -12.98 -4.67 5.36
C GLY A 56 -12.23 -5.00 6.65
N LEU A 57 -11.38 -4.06 7.07
CA LEU A 57 -10.58 -4.15 8.30
C LEU A 57 -11.16 -3.16 9.30
N LYS A 58 -11.67 -3.66 10.43
CA LYS A 58 -12.36 -2.82 11.44
C LYS A 58 -11.44 -2.23 12.51
N ASP A 59 -10.23 -2.77 12.67
CA ASP A 59 -9.26 -2.35 13.68
C ASP A 59 -7.89 -2.13 13.04
N PHE A 60 -7.19 -1.05 13.43
CA PHE A 60 -5.90 -0.68 12.86
C PHE A 60 -4.77 -1.68 13.19
N ARG A 61 -4.78 -2.30 14.38
CA ARG A 61 -3.79 -3.32 14.73
C ARG A 61 -4.00 -4.56 13.87
N CYS A 62 -5.25 -5.02 13.76
CA CYS A 62 -5.64 -6.13 12.91
C CYS A 62 -5.30 -5.85 11.44
N ALA A 63 -5.60 -4.64 10.96
CA ALA A 63 -5.27 -4.20 9.61
C ALA A 63 -3.78 -4.33 9.32
N ARG A 64 -2.94 -3.79 10.20
CA ARG A 64 -1.49 -3.83 10.07
C ARG A 64 -0.96 -5.26 10.03
N VAL A 65 -1.45 -6.17 10.88
CA VAL A 65 -1.03 -7.58 10.88
C VAL A 65 -1.41 -8.26 9.57
N ILE A 66 -2.66 -8.10 9.12
CA ILE A 66 -3.14 -8.71 7.88
C ILE A 66 -2.40 -8.18 6.65
N LEU A 67 -2.23 -6.85 6.54
CA LEU A 67 -1.48 -6.22 5.46
C LEU A 67 -0.01 -6.68 5.44
N SER A 68 0.62 -6.81 6.60
CA SER A 68 1.97 -7.37 6.72
C SER A 68 2.05 -8.81 6.23
N GLY A 69 1.11 -9.67 6.61
CA GLY A 69 1.03 -11.06 6.13
C GLY A 69 0.86 -11.14 4.61
N ILE A 70 -0.03 -10.34 4.04
CA ILE A 70 -0.22 -10.25 2.58
C ILE A 70 1.07 -9.81 1.88
N LYS A 71 1.79 -8.83 2.45
CA LYS A 71 3.05 -8.34 1.91
C LYS A 71 4.14 -9.43 1.93
N ILE A 72 4.27 -10.15 3.04
CA ILE A 72 5.22 -11.27 3.19
C ILE A 72 4.95 -12.33 2.12
N MET A 73 3.69 -12.76 1.97
CA MET A 73 3.33 -13.75 0.95
C MET A 73 3.63 -13.26 -0.48
N HIS A 74 3.42 -11.97 -0.74
CA HIS A 74 3.80 -11.37 -2.02
C HIS A 74 5.31 -11.37 -2.27
N MET A 75 6.12 -11.10 -1.24
CA MET A 75 7.58 -11.13 -1.32
C MET A 75 8.08 -12.55 -1.60
N ILE A 76 7.53 -13.55 -0.92
CA ILE A 76 7.80 -14.98 -1.16
C ILE A 76 7.47 -15.35 -2.61
N ALA A 77 6.25 -15.02 -3.07
CA ALA A 77 5.81 -15.30 -4.43
C ALA A 77 6.69 -14.64 -5.50
N LYS A 78 7.15 -13.40 -5.26
CA LYS A 78 8.06 -12.67 -6.15
C LYS A 78 9.53 -13.09 -6.04
N GLY A 79 9.88 -13.96 -5.07
CA GLY A 79 11.28 -14.31 -4.81
C GLY A 79 12.13 -13.16 -4.25
N GLN A 80 11.50 -12.20 -3.60
CA GLN A 80 12.15 -11.02 -2.98
C GLN A 80 12.70 -11.33 -1.58
N MET A 81 12.58 -12.57 -1.12
CA MET A 81 13.13 -13.00 0.17
C MET A 81 14.65 -13.13 0.05
N ILE A 82 15.36 -12.45 0.94
CA ILE A 82 16.82 -12.61 1.09
C ILE A 82 17.08 -14.03 1.57
N HIS A 83 17.87 -14.80 0.83
CA HIS A 83 18.29 -16.15 1.22
C HIS A 83 19.79 -16.31 0.95
N THR A 84 20.50 -16.91 1.89
CA THR A 84 21.97 -17.06 1.90
C THR A 84 22.45 -18.41 1.35
N GLY A 85 21.55 -19.24 0.81
CA GLY A 85 21.85 -20.58 0.29
C GLY A 85 21.85 -20.67 -1.25
N LYS A 86 22.58 -21.64 -1.80
CA LYS A 86 22.65 -21.91 -3.26
C LYS A 86 21.32 -22.40 -3.86
N ILE A 87 20.41 -22.91 -3.02
CA ILE A 87 19.11 -23.48 -3.44
C ILE A 87 18.01 -22.54 -2.96
N LYS A 88 17.10 -22.18 -3.87
CA LYS A 88 15.91 -21.38 -3.53
C LYS A 88 14.97 -22.23 -2.66
N PRO A 89 14.74 -21.87 -1.39
CA PRO A 89 13.84 -22.62 -0.51
C PRO A 89 12.39 -22.57 -1.00
N SER A 90 11.58 -23.56 -0.64
CA SER A 90 10.15 -23.57 -0.94
C SER A 90 9.43 -22.39 -0.27
N ALA A 91 8.25 -22.01 -0.77
CA ALA A 91 7.45 -20.94 -0.16
C ALA A 91 7.14 -21.21 1.32
N ALA A 92 6.87 -22.47 1.67
CA ALA A 92 6.65 -22.90 3.04
C ALA A 92 7.91 -22.71 3.90
N CYS A 93 9.07 -23.16 3.42
CA CYS A 93 10.34 -22.97 4.16
C CYS A 93 10.65 -21.49 4.37
N GLN A 94 10.42 -20.63 3.37
CA GLN A 94 10.59 -19.17 3.50
C GLN A 94 9.63 -18.54 4.51
N PHE A 95 8.43 -19.10 4.65
CA PHE A 95 7.47 -18.63 5.64
C PHE A 95 7.88 -19.08 7.06
N TYR A 96 8.24 -20.35 7.23
CA TYR A 96 8.65 -20.89 8.53
C TYR A 96 9.95 -20.25 9.04
N SER A 97 10.86 -19.81 8.17
CA SER A 97 12.07 -19.10 8.59
C SER A 97 11.80 -17.72 9.22
N LEU A 98 10.56 -17.21 9.17
CA LEU A 98 10.17 -15.97 9.87
C LEU A 98 9.82 -16.18 11.34
N LEU A 99 9.65 -17.43 11.77
CA LEU A 99 9.25 -17.80 13.14
C LEU A 99 10.45 -18.22 14.01
N MET A 100 11.63 -18.35 13.42
CA MET A 100 12.90 -18.66 14.10
C MET A 100 13.74 -17.40 14.22
#